data_AF-A0A434RSZ0-F1
#
_entry.id   AF-A0A434RSZ0-F1
#
_cell.length_a   1.000
_cell.length_b   1.000
_cell.length_c   1.000
_cell.angle_alpha   90.00
_cell.angle_beta   90.00
_cell.angle_gamma   90.00
#
_symmetry.space_group_name_H-M   'P 1'
#
loop_
_entity.id
_entity.type
_entity.pdbx_description
1 polymer ?
#
loop_
_entity_poly.entity_id
_entity_poly.type
_entity_poly.pdbx_seq_one_letter_code
_entity_poly.pdbx_strand_id
1 'polypeptide(L)'
;MARRATQLTPGTGKPEQIATVLEHEIRSGVLGFGDRLQSENELVQRFSVSRNTVRKGLEELSSRGLITTKVGIGSFVTFDGMPVDDAIGWSRALANAGANAETRTLRLEIIEDAELAAKLGVESSSFIAVDRVRTNADDGHAISIERSRLPLSPELE
;
A
#
# COMPACT_ATOMS: atom_id res chain seq x y z
N MET A 1 25.39 1.78 -28.51
CA MET A 1 26.07 1.20 -27.33
C MET A 1 25.15 0.17 -26.70
N ALA A 2 25.59 -1.09 -26.55
CA ALA A 2 24.74 -2.20 -26.14
C ALA A 2 24.39 -2.11 -24.64
N ARG A 3 23.09 -2.05 -24.32
CA ARG A 3 22.58 -2.15 -22.94
C ARG A 3 22.81 -3.58 -22.45
N ARG A 4 23.65 -3.75 -21.41
CA ARG A 4 23.90 -5.06 -20.75
C ARG A 4 22.58 -5.64 -20.23
N ALA A 5 22.28 -6.88 -20.60
CA ALA A 5 21.17 -7.64 -20.02
C ALA A 5 21.43 -7.86 -18.53
N THR A 6 20.52 -7.43 -17.66
CA THR A 6 20.57 -7.71 -16.23
C THR A 6 20.34 -9.21 -16.05
N GLN A 7 21.38 -9.96 -15.67
CA GLN A 7 21.26 -11.41 -15.47
C GLN A 7 20.47 -11.71 -14.19
N LEU A 8 19.44 -12.53 -14.35
CA LEU A 8 18.54 -13.02 -13.31
C LEU A 8 19.25 -14.09 -12.45
N THR A 9 19.13 -14.00 -11.13
CA THR A 9 19.83 -14.89 -10.17
C THR A 9 19.23 -16.31 -10.17
N PRO A 10 19.99 -17.40 -9.98
CA PRO A 10 19.40 -18.73 -9.79
C PRO A 10 18.72 -18.85 -8.41
N GLY A 11 17.48 -19.36 -8.33
CA GLY A 11 16.84 -19.79 -7.07
C GLY A 11 15.54 -19.08 -6.65
N THR A 12 15.15 -17.99 -7.31
CA THR A 12 13.86 -17.28 -7.10
C THR A 12 13.04 -17.28 -8.39
N GLY A 13 11.71 -17.11 -8.31
CA GLY A 13 10.87 -17.04 -9.49
C GLY A 13 11.25 -15.86 -10.36
N LYS A 14 11.33 -16.07 -11.69
CA LYS A 14 11.63 -15.00 -12.66
C LYS A 14 10.75 -13.74 -12.48
N PRO A 15 9.44 -13.84 -12.13
CA PRO A 15 8.62 -12.66 -11.82
C PRO A 15 9.08 -11.88 -10.58
N GLU A 16 9.38 -12.57 -9.48
CA GLU A 16 9.84 -11.92 -8.23
C GLU A 16 11.16 -11.19 -8.41
N GLN A 17 12.03 -11.72 -9.26
CA GLN A 17 13.30 -11.07 -9.58
C GLN A 17 13.12 -9.78 -10.38
N ILE A 18 12.17 -9.77 -11.33
CA ILE A 18 11.82 -8.54 -12.06
C ILE A 18 11.29 -7.49 -11.08
N ALA A 19 10.37 -7.88 -10.19
CA ALA A 19 9.85 -6.99 -9.15
C ALA A 19 10.97 -6.45 -8.25
N THR A 20 11.88 -7.32 -7.80
CA THR A 20 13.00 -6.94 -6.92
C THR A 20 13.94 -5.94 -7.59
N VAL A 21 14.29 -6.16 -8.86
CA VAL A 21 15.16 -5.24 -9.61
C VAL A 21 14.48 -3.88 -9.79
N LEU A 22 13.22 -3.86 -10.23
CA LEU A 22 12.48 -2.61 -10.44
C LEU A 22 12.23 -1.86 -9.12
N GLU A 23 11.95 -2.58 -8.03
CA GLU A 23 11.83 -2.01 -6.69
C GLU A 23 13.13 -1.32 -6.27
N HIS A 24 14.29 -1.95 -6.50
CA HIS A 24 15.57 -1.33 -6.22
C HIS A 24 15.77 -0.03 -7.03
N GLU A 25 15.42 -0.01 -8.32
CA GLU A 25 15.50 1.19 -9.16
C GLU A 25 14.60 2.32 -8.65
N ILE A 26 13.39 1.98 -8.20
CA ILE A 26 12.46 2.94 -7.61
C ILE A 26 13.01 3.49 -6.29
N ARG A 27 13.45 2.61 -5.38
CA ARG A 27 13.94 3.02 -4.05
C ARG A 27 15.27 3.77 -4.07
N SER A 28 16.12 3.48 -5.05
CA SER A 28 17.38 4.22 -5.27
C SER A 28 17.17 5.56 -5.98
N GLY A 29 15.95 5.88 -6.41
CA GLY A 29 15.63 7.13 -7.12
C GLY A 29 16.03 7.13 -8.59
N VAL A 30 16.42 5.98 -9.16
CA VAL A 30 16.63 5.84 -10.62
C VAL A 30 15.32 6.00 -11.37
N LEU A 31 14.22 5.54 -10.76
CA LEU A 31 12.85 5.81 -11.19
C LEU A 31 12.14 6.60 -10.09
N GLY A 32 11.84 7.87 -10.35
CA GLY A 32 11.18 8.77 -9.41
C GLY A 32 9.66 8.66 -9.43
N PHE A 33 9.01 9.32 -8.47
CA PHE A 33 7.54 9.39 -8.43
C PHE A 33 6.96 9.95 -9.73
N GLY A 34 5.93 9.28 -10.27
CA GLY A 34 5.28 9.66 -11.52
C GLY A 34 6.02 9.21 -12.77
N ASP A 35 7.25 8.71 -12.66
CA ASP A 35 7.99 8.21 -13.81
C ASP A 35 7.29 7.00 -14.44
N ARG A 36 7.31 6.97 -15.76
CA ARG A 36 6.81 5.83 -16.52
C ARG A 36 7.87 4.75 -16.56
N LEU A 37 7.50 3.53 -16.18
CA LEU A 37 8.34 2.36 -16.37
C LEU A 37 8.53 2.10 -17.87
N GLN A 38 9.62 1.39 -18.18
CA GLN A 38 9.81 0.80 -19.50
C GLN A 38 8.58 -0.02 -19.89
N SER A 39 8.22 0.00 -21.18
CA SER A 39 7.11 -0.78 -21.70
C SER A 39 7.32 -2.28 -21.48
N GLU A 40 6.23 -3.07 -21.47
CA GLU A 40 6.33 -4.53 -21.35
C GLU A 40 7.29 -5.13 -22.40
N ASN A 41 7.30 -4.60 -23.62
CA ASN A 41 8.18 -5.08 -24.69
C ASN A 41 9.66 -4.81 -24.37
N GLU A 42 9.96 -3.62 -23.85
CA GLU A 42 11.31 -3.27 -23.44
C GLU A 42 11.77 -4.09 -22.24
N LEU A 43 10.87 -4.37 -21.28
CA LEU A 43 11.15 -5.22 -20.13
C LEU A 43 11.35 -6.69 -20.56
N VAL A 44 10.57 -7.20 -21.52
CA VAL A 44 10.76 -8.52 -22.13
C VAL A 44 12.16 -8.64 -22.73
N GLN A 45 12.59 -7.63 -23.49
CA GLN A 45 13.93 -7.60 -24.07
C GLN A 45 15.02 -7.47 -22.99
N ARG A 46 14.82 -6.57 -22.02
CA ARG A 46 15.78 -6.29 -20.94
C ARG A 46 16.08 -7.51 -20.09
N PHE A 47 15.03 -8.24 -19.70
CA PHE A 47 15.14 -9.39 -18.80
C PHE A 47 15.20 -10.73 -19.55
N SER A 48 15.01 -10.73 -20.88
CA SER A 48 15.00 -11.95 -21.71
C SER A 48 14.01 -13.00 -21.19
N VAL A 49 12.78 -12.58 -20.91
CA VAL A 49 11.71 -13.43 -20.38
C VAL A 49 10.43 -13.34 -21.21
N SER A 50 9.46 -14.20 -20.95
CA SER A 50 8.15 -14.10 -21.59
C SER A 50 7.38 -12.86 -21.13
N ARG A 51 6.47 -12.34 -21.98
CA ARG A 51 5.54 -11.26 -21.60
C ARG A 51 4.74 -11.59 -20.35
N ASN A 52 4.31 -12.85 -20.21
CA ASN A 52 3.57 -13.31 -19.03
C ASN A 52 4.41 -13.19 -17.74
N THR A 53 5.71 -13.48 -17.83
CA THR A 53 6.65 -13.32 -16.71
C THR A 53 6.82 -11.85 -16.33
N VAL A 54 6.93 -10.96 -17.31
CA VAL A 54 6.97 -9.50 -17.06
C VAL A 54 5.68 -9.03 -16.39
N ARG A 55 4.52 -9.42 -16.92
CA ARG A 55 3.22 -9.03 -16.34
C ARG A 55 3.09 -9.47 -14.89
N LYS A 56 3.43 -10.72 -14.57
CA LYS A 56 3.46 -11.20 -13.18
C LYS A 56 4.41 -10.41 -12.30
N GLY A 57 5.58 -10.02 -12.82
CA GLY A 57 6.52 -9.17 -12.07
C GLY A 57 6.00 -7.76 -11.83
N LEU A 58 5.30 -7.17 -12.80
CA LEU A 58 4.65 -5.87 -12.65
C LEU A 58 3.43 -5.94 -11.73
N GLU A 59 2.66 -7.03 -11.77
CA GLU A 59 1.56 -7.30 -10.83
C GLU A 59 2.08 -7.39 -9.40
N GLU A 60 3.19 -8.10 -9.18
CA GLU A 60 3.87 -8.17 -7.87
C GLU A 60 4.42 -6.80 -7.43
N LEU A 61 4.99 -6.02 -8.35
CA LEU A 61 5.45 -4.66 -8.01
C LEU A 61 4.28 -3.73 -7.68
N SER A 62 3.13 -3.92 -8.34
CA SER A 62 1.90 -3.19 -8.08
C SER A 62 1.25 -3.60 -6.76
N SER A 63 1.29 -4.89 -6.38
CA SER A 63 0.75 -5.39 -5.11
C SER A 63 1.51 -4.82 -3.91
N ARG A 64 2.81 -4.54 -4.08
CA ARG A 64 3.66 -3.82 -3.11
C ARG A 64 3.41 -2.31 -3.04
N GLY A 65 2.49 -1.77 -3.85
CA GLY A 65 2.13 -0.35 -3.85
C GLY A 65 3.15 0.58 -4.51
N LEU A 66 4.20 0.04 -5.15
CA LEU A 66 5.31 0.80 -5.72
C LEU A 66 4.98 1.41 -7.09
N ILE A 67 4.05 0.79 -7.84
CA ILE A 67 3.59 1.27 -9.13
C ILE A 67 2.05 1.21 -9.25
N THR A 68 1.53 1.86 -10.28
CA THR A 68 0.18 1.64 -10.82
C THR A 68 0.26 1.33 -12.30
N THR A 69 -0.57 0.41 -12.80
CA THR A 69 -0.63 0.05 -14.23
C THR A 69 -1.95 0.50 -14.84
N LYS A 70 -1.87 1.29 -15.90
CA LYS A 70 -3.02 1.72 -16.70
C LYS A 70 -3.00 0.98 -18.03
N VAL A 71 -4.03 0.17 -18.28
CA VAL A 71 -4.14 -0.66 -19.50
C VAL A 71 -4.00 0.21 -20.75
N GLY A 72 -3.13 -0.20 -21.68
CA GLY A 72 -2.85 0.52 -22.92
C GLY A 72 -1.99 1.78 -22.77
N ILE A 73 -1.76 2.26 -21.55
CA ILE A 73 -1.00 3.49 -21.26
C ILE A 73 0.36 3.14 -20.66
N GLY A 74 0.45 2.13 -19.80
CA GLY A 74 1.70 1.66 -19.19
C GLY A 74 1.68 1.73 -17.66
N SER A 75 2.85 1.49 -17.06
CA SER A 75 3.02 1.47 -15.61
C SER A 75 3.78 2.70 -15.14
N PHE A 76 3.38 3.26 -13.99
CA PHE A 76 3.92 4.50 -13.43
C PHE A 76 4.30 4.28 -11.98
N VAL A 77 5.42 4.88 -11.55
CA VAL A 77 5.87 4.84 -10.16
C VAL A 77 4.94 5.64 -9.28
N THR A 78 4.49 5.02 -8.19
CA THR A 78 3.65 5.64 -7.16
C THR A 78 4.38 5.77 -5.82
N PHE A 79 5.61 5.29 -5.74
CA PHE A 79 6.48 5.46 -4.58
C PHE A 79 7.09 6.86 -4.59
N ASP A 80 6.91 7.61 -3.52
CA ASP A 80 7.34 9.01 -3.36
C ASP A 80 8.56 9.19 -2.45
N GLY A 81 9.25 8.09 -2.11
CA GLY A 81 10.44 8.11 -1.26
C GLY A 81 10.14 8.10 0.24
N MET A 82 8.88 8.29 0.63
CA MET A 82 8.46 8.02 2.00
C MET A 82 8.32 6.50 2.16
N PRO A 83 8.71 5.92 3.32
CA PRO A 83 8.20 4.61 3.71
C PRO A 83 6.69 4.61 3.49
N VAL A 84 6.08 3.44 3.27
CA VAL A 84 4.62 3.33 3.38
C VAL A 84 4.29 3.65 4.83
N ASP A 85 4.15 4.93 5.11
CA ASP A 85 3.56 5.46 6.30
C ASP A 85 2.09 5.09 6.13
N ASP A 86 1.58 4.34 7.09
CA ASP A 86 0.23 3.77 7.04
C ASP A 86 -0.77 4.85 6.60
N ALA A 87 -0.58 6.12 6.99
CA ALA A 87 -1.37 7.29 6.58
C ALA A 87 -1.56 7.49 5.05
N ILE A 88 -0.53 7.26 4.22
CA ILE A 88 -0.61 7.44 2.76
C ILE A 88 -1.25 6.19 2.12
N GLY A 89 -0.99 5.00 2.68
CA GLY A 89 -1.69 3.76 2.34
C GLY A 89 -3.20 3.87 2.58
N TRP A 90 -3.61 4.43 3.72
CA TRP A 90 -5.01 4.72 4.06
C TRP A 90 -5.65 5.70 3.08
N SER A 91 -4.98 6.82 2.79
CA SER A 91 -5.51 7.86 1.89
C SER A 91 -5.79 7.30 0.48
N ARG A 92 -4.93 6.40 -0.02
CA ARG A 92 -5.07 5.77 -1.33
C ARG A 92 -6.04 4.58 -1.32
N ALA A 93 -6.10 3.79 -0.25
CA ALA A 93 -7.13 2.77 -0.05
C ALA A 93 -8.53 3.42 0.03
N LEU A 94 -8.63 4.59 0.68
CA LEU A 94 -9.84 5.40 0.75
C LEU A 94 -10.16 6.11 -0.57
N ALA A 95 -9.17 6.50 -1.37
CA ALA A 95 -9.41 7.05 -2.71
C ALA A 95 -9.94 5.98 -3.68
N ASN A 96 -9.42 4.75 -3.61
CA ASN A 96 -9.91 3.63 -4.43
C ASN A 96 -11.26 3.09 -3.95
N ALA A 97 -11.52 3.09 -2.63
CA ALA A 97 -12.75 2.61 -2.05
C ALA A 97 -13.83 3.70 -1.89
N GLY A 98 -13.48 4.98 -1.96
CA GLY A 98 -14.32 6.12 -1.59
C GLY A 98 -15.59 6.31 -2.43
N ALA A 99 -15.76 5.54 -3.51
CA ALA A 99 -17.02 5.48 -4.24
C ALA A 99 -17.99 4.40 -3.73
N ASN A 100 -17.49 3.28 -3.17
CA ASN A 100 -18.26 2.08 -2.80
C ASN A 100 -17.79 1.45 -1.46
N ALA A 101 -17.31 2.24 -0.49
CA ALA A 101 -16.89 1.72 0.81
C ALA A 101 -18.06 1.74 1.81
N GLU A 102 -18.32 0.60 2.44
CA GLU A 102 -19.22 0.51 3.57
C GLU A 102 -18.42 0.56 4.87
N THR A 103 -18.89 1.34 5.85
CA THR A 103 -18.29 1.41 7.19
C THR A 103 -19.22 0.75 8.20
N ARG A 104 -18.70 -0.23 8.93
CA ARG A 104 -19.43 -0.91 10.02
C ARG A 104 -18.70 -0.72 11.34
N THR A 105 -19.42 -0.22 12.34
CA THR A 105 -18.91 -0.17 13.72
C THR A 105 -18.89 -1.57 14.31
N LEU A 106 -17.72 -2.00 14.79
CA LEU A 106 -17.50 -3.28 15.45
C LEU A 106 -17.56 -3.15 16.97
N ARG A 107 -17.09 -2.02 17.50
CA ARG A 107 -17.03 -1.75 18.94
C ARG A 107 -17.39 -0.29 19.21
N LEU A 108 -18.24 -0.08 20.19
CA LEU A 108 -18.54 1.22 20.77
C LEU A 108 -18.83 1.02 22.25
N GLU A 109 -17.85 1.28 23.10
CA GLU A 109 -18.00 1.14 24.55
C GLU A 109 -17.02 2.04 25.31
N ILE A 110 -17.25 2.21 26.60
CA ILE A 110 -16.29 2.84 27.51
C ILE A 110 -15.33 1.75 27.98
N ILE A 111 -14.03 2.02 27.92
CA ILE A 111 -12.97 1.17 28.46
C ILE A 111 -12.12 1.93 29.47
N GLU A 112 -11.43 1.19 30.34
CA GLU A 112 -10.36 1.72 31.20
C GLU A 112 -9.00 1.33 30.62
N ASP A 113 -8.10 2.30 30.45
CA ASP A 113 -6.74 2.08 29.97
C ASP A 113 -5.75 3.08 30.59
N ALA A 114 -5.23 2.72 31.76
CA ALA A 114 -4.26 3.55 32.50
C ALA A 114 -2.91 3.70 31.77
N GLU A 115 -2.49 2.69 30.99
CA GLU A 115 -1.26 2.80 30.21
C GLU A 115 -1.41 3.80 29.07
N LEU A 116 -2.54 3.77 28.37
CA LEU A 116 -2.84 4.73 27.32
C LEU A 116 -2.97 6.15 27.88
N ALA A 117 -3.62 6.31 29.03
CA ALA A 117 -3.72 7.59 29.71
C ALA A 117 -2.33 8.16 30.03
N ALA A 118 -1.44 7.34 30.60
CA ALA A 118 -0.06 7.73 30.87
C ALA A 118 0.72 8.08 29.59
N LYS A 119 0.54 7.33 28.49
CA LYS A 119 1.19 7.60 27.19
C LYS A 119 0.71 8.90 26.56
N LEU A 120 -0.59 9.22 26.69
CA LEU A 120 -1.20 10.43 26.12
C LEU A 120 -1.09 11.66 27.03
N GLY A 121 -0.71 11.48 28.30
CA GLY A 121 -0.63 12.56 29.28
C GLY A 121 -2.00 13.12 29.68
N VAL A 122 -3.03 12.28 29.66
CA VAL A 122 -4.41 12.67 30.03
C VAL A 122 -4.75 12.19 31.45
N GLU A 123 -5.59 12.95 32.15
CA GLU A 123 -5.97 12.65 33.54
C GLU A 123 -6.99 11.51 33.66
N SER A 124 -7.88 11.37 32.67
CA SER A 124 -8.89 10.31 32.64
C SER A 124 -8.30 8.99 32.15
N SER A 125 -8.50 7.92 32.92
CA SER A 125 -8.19 6.55 32.48
C SER A 125 -9.32 5.92 31.66
N SER A 126 -10.48 6.57 31.60
CA SER A 126 -11.64 6.10 30.85
C SER A 126 -11.59 6.64 29.42
N PHE A 127 -11.85 5.77 28.44
CA PHE A 127 -11.87 6.12 27.02
C PHE A 127 -13.13 5.59 26.35
N ILE A 128 -13.69 6.36 25.42
CA ILE A 128 -14.64 5.85 24.43
C ILE A 128 -13.82 5.11 23.37
N ALA A 129 -13.99 3.80 23.32
CA ALA A 129 -13.40 2.93 22.31
C ALA A 129 -14.36 2.78 21.13
N VAL A 130 -13.91 3.23 19.95
CA VAL A 130 -14.63 3.05 18.68
C VAL A 130 -13.76 2.23 17.73
N ASP A 131 -14.16 0.99 17.46
CA ASP A 131 -13.51 0.16 16.44
C ASP A 131 -14.44 0.04 15.23
N ARG A 132 -13.91 0.31 14.03
CA ARG A 132 -14.67 0.28 12.77
C ARG A 132 -13.94 -0.53 11.74
N VAL A 133 -14.69 -1.24 10.91
CA VAL A 133 -14.16 -1.84 9.68
C VAL A 133 -14.75 -1.10 8.48
N ARG A 134 -13.91 -0.85 7.48
CA ARG A 134 -14.37 -0.48 6.14
C ARG A 134 -14.22 -1.68 5.24
N THR A 135 -15.30 -2.00 4.52
CA THR A 135 -15.35 -3.06 3.52
C THR A 135 -15.67 -2.45 2.17
N ASN A 136 -15.20 -3.09 1.11
CA ASN A 136 -15.68 -2.78 -0.23
C ASN A 136 -17.12 -3.32 -0.35
N ALA A 137 -18.06 -2.48 -0.78
CA ALA A 137 -19.47 -2.83 -0.92
C ALA A 137 -19.71 -3.87 -2.02
N ASP A 138 -18.81 -3.93 -3.02
CA ASP A 138 -18.99 -4.81 -4.18
C ASP A 138 -18.65 -6.27 -3.87
N ASP A 139 -17.61 -6.53 -3.05
CA ASP A 139 -17.10 -7.88 -2.78
C ASP A 139 -17.02 -8.23 -1.28
N GLY A 140 -17.32 -7.28 -0.39
CA GLY A 140 -17.29 -7.47 1.06
C GLY A 140 -15.89 -7.58 1.65
N HIS A 141 -14.81 -7.43 0.87
CA HIS A 141 -13.46 -7.53 1.39
C HIS A 141 -13.15 -6.38 2.36
N ALA A 142 -12.55 -6.72 3.50
CA ALA A 142 -12.08 -5.74 4.48
C ALA A 142 -10.92 -4.94 3.88
N ILE A 143 -11.12 -3.64 3.77
CA ILE A 143 -10.11 -2.68 3.32
C ILE A 143 -9.25 -2.25 4.51
N SER A 144 -9.88 -2.09 5.68
CA SER A 144 -9.41 -1.15 6.67
C SER A 144 -10.01 -1.43 8.04
N ILE A 145 -9.22 -1.48 9.12
CA ILE A 145 -9.70 -1.43 10.52
C ILE A 145 -9.20 -0.17 11.23
N GLU A 146 -10.12 0.64 11.74
CA GLU A 146 -9.84 1.83 12.54
C GLU A 146 -10.10 1.51 14.02
N ARG A 147 -9.19 1.91 14.91
CA ARG A 147 -9.35 1.79 16.36
C ARG A 147 -9.07 3.14 17.00
N SER A 148 -10.13 3.83 17.37
CA SER A 148 -10.08 5.17 17.96
C SER A 148 -10.31 5.09 19.46
N ARG A 149 -9.49 5.80 20.23
CA ARG A 149 -9.58 5.90 21.70
C ARG A 149 -9.67 7.38 22.06
N LEU A 150 -10.85 7.81 22.47
CA LEU A 150 -11.13 9.20 22.83
C LEU A 150 -11.20 9.28 24.35
N PRO A 151 -10.42 10.15 25.01
CA PRO A 151 -10.55 10.36 26.45
C PRO A 151 -12.00 10.67 26.79
N LEU A 152 -12.57 9.99 27.78
CA LEU A 152 -13.90 10.31 28.26
C LEU A 152 -13.80 11.61 29.04
N SER A 153 -14.19 12.71 28.40
CA SER A 153 -14.25 14.05 28.99
C SER A 153 -15.71 14.50 29.13
N PRO A 154 -16.05 15.29 30.17
CA PRO A 154 -17.39 15.86 30.34
C PRO A 154 -17.86 16.71 29.16
N GLU A 155 -16.94 17.21 28.33
CA GLU A 155 -17.22 18.01 27.14
C GLU A 155 -17.82 17.20 25.97
N LEU A 156 -17.88 15.88 26.08
CA LEU A 156 -18.40 14.97 25.06
C LEU A 156 -19.84 14.47 25.36
N GLU A 157 -20.44 14.87 26.49
CA GLU A 157 -21.89 14.74 26.76
C GLU A 157 -22.68 15.94 26.21
#